data_AF-F8DHT8-F1
#
_entry.id   AF-F8DHT8-F1
#
_cell.length_a   1.000
_cell.length_b   1.000
_cell.length_c   1.000
_cell.angle_alpha   90.00
_cell.angle_beta   90.00
_cell.angle_gamma   90.00
#
_symmetry.space_group_name_H-M   'P 1'
#
loop_
_entity.id
_entity.type
_entity.pdbx_description
1 polymer ?
#
loop_
_entity_poly.entity_id
_entity_poly.type
_entity_poly.pdbx_seq_one_letter_code
_entity_poly.pdbx_strand_id
1 'polypeptide(L)'
;MVKYNVFFEPVLEFNKRMSGFENYISFSEVLADWKKDSTIEELSALLNEYDICIFRVDTYSLATSLVFENIELLNKLFKLAEISEVYIHNPPKKF
;
A
#
# COMPACT_ATOMS: atom_id res chain seq x y z
N MET A 1 13.35 -3.02 7.81
CA MET A 1 13.13 -3.72 6.52
C MET A 1 11.64 -3.92 6.39
N VAL A 2 11.01 -3.43 5.32
CA VAL A 2 9.55 -3.50 5.15
C VAL A 2 9.15 -4.95 4.87
N LYS A 3 8.16 -5.47 5.62
CA LYS A 3 7.67 -6.84 5.45
C LYS A 3 6.46 -6.86 4.53
N TYR A 4 6.55 -7.60 3.43
CA TYR A 4 5.45 -7.75 2.48
C TYR A 4 4.69 -9.05 2.75
N ASN A 5 3.39 -8.95 3.00
CA ASN A 5 2.49 -10.07 3.25
C ASN A 5 1.48 -10.16 2.10
N VAL A 6 1.52 -11.25 1.31
CA VAL A 6 0.65 -11.45 0.14
C VAL A 6 -0.43 -12.48 0.46
N PHE A 7 -1.68 -12.15 0.18
CA PHE A 7 -2.84 -12.99 0.48
C PHE A 7 -3.67 -13.28 -0.77
N PHE A 8 -4.02 -14.56 -0.94
CA PHE A 8 -4.93 -15.04 -1.98
C PHE A 8 -6.20 -15.60 -1.33
N GLU A 9 -7.06 -14.72 -0.84
CA GLU A 9 -8.26 -15.09 -0.05
C GLU A 9 -9.49 -14.22 -0.42
N PRO A 10 -10.73 -14.66 -0.09
CA PRO A 10 -11.91 -13.83 -0.29
C PRO A 10 -11.84 -12.51 0.51
N VAL A 11 -12.43 -11.44 -0.03
CA VAL A 11 -12.42 -10.10 0.61
C VAL A 11 -12.97 -10.10 2.03
N LEU A 12 -13.96 -10.96 2.33
CA LEU A 12 -14.52 -11.08 3.67
C LEU A 12 -13.50 -11.60 4.69
N GLU A 13 -12.68 -12.58 4.32
CA GLU A 13 -11.64 -13.13 5.20
C GLU A 13 -10.50 -12.13 5.40
N PHE A 14 -10.12 -11.42 4.32
CA PHE A 14 -9.14 -10.37 4.41
C PHE A 14 -9.60 -9.21 5.31
N ASN A 15 -10.86 -8.77 5.17
CA ASN A 15 -11.42 -7.72 6.03
C ASN A 15 -11.48 -8.13 7.51
N LYS A 16 -11.82 -9.39 7.82
CA LYS A 16 -11.74 -9.91 9.19
C LYS A 16 -10.33 -9.81 9.75
N ARG A 17 -9.31 -10.14 8.94
CA ARG A 17 -7.90 -9.99 9.35
C ARG A 17 -7.55 -8.54 9.65
N MET A 18 -7.97 -7.61 8.78
CA MET A 18 -7.67 -6.18 8.95
C MET A 18 -8.42 -5.57 10.14
N SER A 19 -9.55 -6.14 10.57
CA SER A 19 -10.33 -5.62 11.71
C SER A 19 -9.57 -5.64 13.04
N GLY A 20 -8.47 -6.39 13.14
CA GLY A 20 -7.58 -6.39 14.30
C GLY A 20 -6.43 -5.37 14.24
N PHE A 21 -6.37 -4.54 13.19
CA PHE A 21 -5.33 -3.52 13.05
C PHE A 21 -5.85 -2.17 13.50
N GLU A 22 -5.10 -1.50 14.37
CA GLU A 22 -5.44 -0.17 14.89
C GLU A 22 -4.85 0.96 14.04
N ASN A 23 -3.64 0.76 13.50
CA ASN A 23 -2.89 1.78 12.75
C ASN A 23 -2.57 1.30 11.34
N TYR A 24 -3.57 1.38 10.44
CA TYR A 24 -3.37 1.06 9.04
C TYR A 24 -3.98 2.09 8.09
N ILE A 25 -3.43 2.18 6.89
CA ILE A 25 -3.95 3.02 5.80
C ILE A 25 -4.14 2.19 4.52
N SER A 26 -5.20 2.49 3.77
CA SER A 26 -5.35 1.95 2.42
C SER A 26 -4.49 2.75 1.45
N PHE A 27 -3.68 2.08 0.64
CA PHE A 27 -2.82 2.75 -0.33
C PHE A 27 -3.62 3.53 -1.39
N SER A 28 -4.88 3.16 -1.64
CA SER A 28 -5.80 3.94 -2.48
C SER A 28 -6.01 5.37 -1.97
N GLU A 29 -5.91 5.61 -0.66
CA GLU A 29 -6.01 6.94 -0.06
C GLU A 29 -4.78 7.78 -0.41
N VAL A 30 -3.59 7.19 -0.34
CA VAL A 30 -2.33 7.83 -0.77
C VAL A 30 -2.35 8.15 -2.27
N LEU A 31 -2.89 7.24 -3.08
CA LEU A 31 -3.01 7.44 -4.53
C LEU A 31 -3.95 8.59 -4.90
N ALA A 32 -4.98 8.86 -4.09
CA ALA A 32 -5.90 9.97 -4.35
C ALA A 32 -5.20 11.34 -4.29
N ASP A 33 -4.18 11.46 -3.43
CA ASP A 33 -3.37 12.68 -3.27
C ASP A 33 -2.08 12.66 -4.12
N TRP A 34 -1.82 11.58 -4.84
CA TRP A 34 -0.64 11.45 -5.69
C TRP A 34 -0.82 12.25 -6.99
N LYS A 35 -0.16 13.41 -7.06
CA LYS A 35 -0.11 14.28 -8.24
C LYS A 35 1.18 14.04 -9.02
N LYS A 36 1.19 14.43 -10.30
CA LYS A 36 2.35 14.27 -11.18
C LYS A 36 3.64 14.89 -10.61
N ASP A 37 3.50 15.98 -9.87
CA ASP A 37 4.62 16.75 -9.32
C ASP A 37 4.82 16.48 -7.81
N SER A 38 4.11 15.50 -7.24
CA SER A 38 4.28 15.10 -5.83
C SER A 38 5.67 14.53 -5.59
N THR A 39 6.33 15.03 -4.56
CA THR A 39 7.60 14.52 -4.06
C THR A 39 7.40 13.27 -3.21
N ILE A 40 8.46 12.47 -3.04
CA ILE A 40 8.38 11.27 -2.20
C ILE A 40 8.18 11.64 -0.73
N GLU A 41 8.69 12.80 -0.30
CA GLU A 41 8.53 13.33 1.05
C GLU A 41 7.07 13.70 1.32
N GLU A 42 6.39 14.38 0.39
CA GLU A 42 4.96 14.70 0.49
C GLU A 42 4.10 13.44 0.58
N LEU A 43 4.42 12.42 -0.23
CA LEU A 43 3.71 11.14 -0.20
C LEU A 43 4.00 10.37 1.09
N SER A 44 5.24 10.43 1.60
CA SER A 44 5.60 9.76 2.87
C SER A 44 4.89 10.38 4.06
N ALA A 45 4.65 11.70 4.04
CA ALA A 45 3.94 12.40 5.10
C ALA A 45 2.51 11.87 5.30
N LEU A 46 1.86 11.40 4.23
CA LEU A 46 0.53 10.78 4.29
C LEU A 46 0.54 9.41 5.00
N LEU A 47 1.71 8.79 5.10
CA LEU A 47 1.91 7.44 5.64
C LEU A 47 2.52 7.45 7.06
N ASN A 48 3.14 8.55 7.50
CA ASN A 48 3.93 8.65 8.74
C ASN A 48 3.20 8.29 10.05
N GLU A 49 1.87 8.22 10.05
CA GLU A 49 1.06 7.89 11.25
C GLU A 49 0.64 6.42 11.29
N TYR A 50 1.02 5.63 10.30
CA TYR A 50 0.55 4.26 10.13
C TYR A 50 1.70 3.27 10.18
N ASP A 51 1.46 2.13 10.83
CA ASP A 51 2.43 1.05 10.89
C ASP A 51 2.27 0.09 9.69
N ILE A 52 1.07 0.08 9.11
CA ILE A 52 0.62 -0.90 8.11
C ILE A 52 0.03 -0.19 6.89
N CYS A 53 0.51 -0.54 5.69
CA CYS A 53 -0.09 -0.11 4.43
C CYS A 53 -0.79 -1.27 3.72
N ILE A 54 -2.02 -1.07 3.25
CA ILE A 54 -2.82 -2.11 2.61
C ILE A 54 -3.05 -1.80 1.13
N PHE A 55 -2.75 -2.78 0.28
CA PHE A 55 -3.11 -2.81 -1.13
C PHE A 55 -4.27 -3.78 -1.34
N ARG A 56 -5.36 -3.28 -1.91
CA ARG A 56 -6.58 -4.04 -2.23
C ARG A 56 -6.84 -4.06 -3.73
N VAL A 57 -7.71 -4.97 -4.18
CA VAL A 57 -8.07 -5.17 -5.59
C VAL A 57 -8.50 -3.87 -6.29
N ASP A 58 -9.18 -2.97 -5.57
CA ASP A 58 -9.58 -1.63 -6.02
C ASP A 58 -8.40 -0.67 -6.23
N THR A 59 -7.33 -0.81 -5.44
CA THR A 59 -6.08 -0.04 -5.55
C THR A 59 -5.39 -0.29 -6.89
N TYR A 60 -5.54 -1.51 -7.43
CA TYR A 60 -5.02 -1.83 -8.75
C TYR A 60 -5.83 -1.14 -9.85
N SER A 61 -7.14 -0.93 -9.71
CA SER A 61 -7.97 -0.38 -10.79
C SER A 61 -7.66 1.08 -11.18
N LEU A 62 -7.06 1.87 -10.27
CA LEU A 62 -6.83 3.31 -10.44
C LEU A 62 -5.41 3.69 -10.91
N ALA A 63 -4.39 2.85 -10.67
CA ALA A 63 -2.99 3.18 -10.96
C ALA A 63 -2.13 1.95 -11.34
N THR A 64 -2.71 1.03 -12.11
CA THR A 64 -2.36 -0.41 -12.12
C THR A 64 -0.95 -0.81 -12.56
N SER A 65 -0.28 -0.07 -13.45
CA SER A 65 1.01 -0.54 -13.99
C SER A 65 2.20 0.28 -13.47
N LEU A 66 2.15 1.61 -13.53
CA LEU A 66 3.31 2.45 -13.23
C LEU A 66 3.80 2.41 -11.77
N VAL A 67 2.89 2.26 -10.80
CA VAL A 67 3.26 2.29 -9.37
C VAL A 67 3.91 0.96 -8.94
N PHE A 68 3.38 -0.17 -9.42
CA PHE A 68 3.98 -1.48 -9.18
C PHE A 68 5.17 -1.78 -10.10
N GLU A 69 5.29 -1.12 -11.26
CA GLU A 69 6.51 -1.14 -12.08
C GLU A 69 7.71 -0.53 -11.35
N ASN A 70 7.47 0.29 -10.32
CA ASN A 70 8.52 0.97 -9.56
C ASN A 70 8.53 0.55 -8.07
N ILE A 71 8.68 -0.76 -7.83
CA ILE A 71 8.83 -1.35 -6.48
C ILE A 71 9.93 -0.66 -5.67
N GLU A 72 11.01 -0.21 -6.32
CA GLU A 72 12.07 0.54 -5.63
C GLU A 72 11.58 1.85 -5.03
N LEU A 73 10.75 2.60 -5.76
CA LEU A 73 10.14 3.83 -5.27
C LEU A 73 9.20 3.55 -4.08
N LEU A 74 8.34 2.52 -4.21
CA LEU A 74 7.46 2.11 -3.13
C LEU A 74 8.23 1.71 -1.87
N ASN A 75 9.30 0.93 -2.01
CA ASN A 75 10.13 0.52 -0.88
C ASN A 75 10.84 1.72 -0.24
N LYS A 76 11.27 2.72 -1.02
CA LYS A 76 11.82 3.98 -0.47
C LYS A 76 10.75 4.77 0.29
N LEU A 77 9.56 4.90 -0.29
CA LEU A 77 8.42 5.56 0.33
C LEU A 77 8.07 4.94 1.68
N PHE A 78 7.89 3.62 1.73
CA PHE A 78 7.57 2.90 2.97
C PHE A 78 8.68 2.97 4.02
N LYS A 79 9.94 2.98 3.59
CA LYS A 79 11.06 3.19 4.52
C LYS A 79 11.10 4.59 5.11
N LEU A 80 10.81 5.62 4.30
CA LEU A 80 10.76 7.00 4.77
C LEU A 80 9.60 7.21 5.74
N ALA A 81 8.47 6.58 5.45
CA ALA A 81 7.26 6.66 6.28
C ALA A 81 7.24 5.70 7.48
N GLU A 82 8.33 5.00 7.75
CA GLU A 82 8.44 4.02 8.84
C GLU A 82 7.40 2.89 8.82
N ILE A 83 6.80 2.60 7.65
CA ILE A 83 5.87 1.50 7.47
C ILE A 83 6.57 0.16 7.73
N SER A 84 6.06 -0.58 8.69
CA SER A 84 6.62 -1.86 9.11
C SER A 84 6.16 -3.01 8.22
N GLU A 85 4.87 -3.03 7.86
CA GLU A 85 4.24 -4.10 7.10
C GLU A 85 3.37 -3.58 5.94
N VAL A 86 3.45 -4.27 4.81
CA VAL A 86 2.63 -4.02 3.63
C VAL A 86 1.80 -5.26 3.34
N TYR A 87 0.49 -5.11 3.31
CA TYR A 87 -0.47 -6.19 3.08
C TYR A 87 -1.04 -6.09 1.67
N ILE A 88 -0.91 -7.15 0.89
CA ILE A 88 -1.27 -7.18 -0.53
C ILE A 88 -2.36 -8.23 -0.74
N HIS A 89 -3.57 -7.78 -1.05
CA HIS A 89 -4.74 -8.65 -1.24
C HIS A 89 -5.01 -8.91 -2.71
N ASN A 90 -5.00 -10.20 -3.08
CA ASN A 90 -5.28 -10.70 -4.42
C ASN A 90 -4.58 -9.91 -5.53
N PRO A 91 -3.23 -9.77 -5.48
CA PRO A 91 -2.53 -9.10 -6.57
C PRO A 91 -2.74 -9.85 -7.90
N PRO A 92 -2.69 -9.15 -9.05
CA PRO A 92 -2.78 -9.80 -10.34
C PRO A 92 -1.66 -10.84 -10.50
N LYS A 93 -1.99 -11.99 -11.13
CA LYS A 93 -1.06 -13.11 -11.33
C LYS A 93 0.13 -12.79 -12.24
N LYS A 94 0.08 -11.67 -12.96
CA LYS A 94 1.17 -11.14 -13.76
C LYS A 94 1.42 -9.70 -13.31
N PHE A 95 2.59 -9.48 -12.72
CA PHE A 95 3.25 -8.18 -12.67
C PHE A 95 4.29 -8.17 -13.78
#